data_AF-A0A5N6KER4-F1
#
_entry.id   AF-A0A5N6KER4-F1
#
_cell.length_a   1.000
_cell.length_b   1.000
_cell.length_c   1.000
_cell.angle_alpha   90.00
_cell.angle_beta   90.00
_cell.angle_gamma   90.00
#
_symmetry.space_group_name_H-M   'P 1'
#
loop_
_entity.id
_entity.type
_entity.pdbx_description
1 polymer ?
#
loop_
_entity_poly.entity_id
_entity_poly.type
_entity_poly.pdbx_seq_one_letter_code
_entity_poly.pdbx_strand_id
1 'polypeptide(L)'
;MPHLYNPLATAQQLYQNTSNTRLPVELQDSVRFFTARLTQAAGILLRLPQDITAQANVLLYRYWLVDDLMQYEYSDVSAATLYLTAKISASPRSFRSITNVYAYLLSQSSSFISSNTPQNDPSSYYLSESAYINYRTRLLNIEGQILNALGFNTHVALPHPLAITYLQTLDAFSSVHKKGSGKAVAKKTIQYLNTALLSPQMLYLTHQPCALAVAAIYLAAKEEGVKMPENEWWEVFDVEREELGFLVVGMRSLEGVARKGKEIFGEKNIITRDDVTEELDKRGLAALHGTSNGHGKKIDEEDEMMRLMDERMMDA
;
A
#
# COMPACT_ATOMS: atom_id res chain seq x y z
N MET A 1 -15.13 18.83 16.05
CA MET A 1 -13.77 18.98 15.47
C MET A 1 -12.96 17.68 15.29
N PRO A 2 -13.48 16.43 15.43
CA PRO A 2 -12.66 15.22 15.22
C PRO A 2 -12.32 14.90 13.75
N HIS A 3 -12.74 15.73 12.80
CA HIS A 3 -12.65 15.43 11.36
C HIS A 3 -11.34 15.87 10.68
N LEU A 4 -10.45 16.57 11.40
CA LEU A 4 -9.22 17.13 10.82
C LEU A 4 -7.95 16.45 11.33
N TYR A 5 -8.04 15.69 12.42
CA TYR A 5 -6.90 15.03 13.05
C TYR A 5 -6.98 13.52 12.86
N ASN A 6 -5.82 12.90 12.77
CA ASN A 6 -5.68 11.46 12.75
C ASN A 6 -5.07 10.96 14.06
N PRO A 7 -5.46 9.76 14.54
CA PRO A 7 -4.67 9.06 15.54
C PRO A 7 -3.28 8.77 14.96
N LEU A 8 -2.23 9.17 15.70
CA LEU A 8 -0.85 8.95 15.30
C LEU A 8 -0.29 7.67 15.92
N ALA A 9 0.62 7.03 15.18
CA ALA A 9 1.41 5.93 15.68
C ALA A 9 2.41 6.44 16.72
N THR A 10 2.46 5.79 17.88
CA THR A 10 3.47 6.06 18.90
C THR A 10 4.82 5.47 18.47
N ALA A 11 5.91 6.06 18.96
CA ALA A 11 7.25 5.51 18.72
C ALA A 11 7.39 4.06 19.19
N GLN A 12 6.71 3.69 20.27
CA GLN A 12 6.67 2.32 20.78
C GLN A 12 5.97 1.36 19.79
N GLN A 13 4.84 1.76 19.20
CA GLN A 13 4.15 0.94 18.19
C GLN A 13 5.02 0.71 16.96
N LEU A 14 5.71 1.75 16.46
CA LEU A 14 6.62 1.63 15.32
C LEU A 14 7.82 0.73 15.63
N TYR A 15 8.37 0.86 16.83
CA TYR A 15 9.48 0.02 17.29
C TYR A 15 9.05 -1.44 17.41
N GLN A 16 7.92 -1.70 18.07
CA GLN A 16 7.37 -3.05 18.23
C GLN A 16 7.03 -3.69 16.89
N ASN A 17 6.46 -2.92 15.96
CA ASN A 17 6.19 -3.41 14.61
C ASN A 17 7.49 -3.86 13.92
N THR A 18 8.52 -3.02 13.97
CA THR A 18 9.80 -3.32 13.34
C THR A 18 10.52 -4.49 14.02
N SER A 19 10.46 -4.58 15.35
CA SER A 19 11.19 -5.59 16.14
C SER A 19 10.51 -6.96 16.15
N ASN A 20 9.17 -6.99 16.12
CA ASN A 20 8.40 -8.22 16.21
C ASN A 20 8.22 -8.87 14.84
N THR A 21 8.26 -8.08 13.76
CA THR A 21 8.23 -8.62 12.41
C THR A 21 9.57 -9.30 12.09
N ARG A 22 9.49 -10.58 11.74
CA ARG A 22 10.67 -11.43 11.44
C ARG A 22 11.30 -11.14 10.07
N LEU A 23 10.71 -10.21 9.32
CA LEU A 23 11.19 -9.80 8.00
C LEU A 23 12.27 -8.72 8.13
N PRO A 24 13.36 -8.78 7.34
CA PRO A 24 14.26 -7.65 7.16
C PRO A 24 13.51 -6.39 6.72
N VAL A 25 13.95 -5.22 7.20
CA VAL A 25 13.31 -3.92 6.94
C VAL A 25 13.10 -3.67 5.43
N GLU A 26 14.07 -4.06 4.60
CA GLU A 26 13.97 -3.88 3.14
C GLU A 26 12.82 -4.67 2.50
N LEU A 27 12.53 -5.87 3.03
CA LEU A 27 11.40 -6.69 2.56
C LEU A 27 10.09 -6.11 3.08
N GLN A 28 10.04 -5.65 4.33
CA GLN A 28 8.86 -4.95 4.85
C GLN A 28 8.53 -3.71 4.02
N ASP A 29 9.54 -2.90 3.71
CA ASP A 29 9.39 -1.69 2.91
C ASP A 29 8.88 -1.98 1.50
N SER A 30 9.42 -3.04 0.89
CA SER A 30 8.96 -3.49 -0.43
C SER A 30 7.51 -3.96 -0.37
N VAL A 31 7.16 -4.84 0.58
CA VAL A 31 5.77 -5.32 0.76
C VAL A 31 4.80 -4.15 0.92
N ARG A 32 5.12 -3.18 1.79
CA ARG A 32 4.29 -1.99 2.00
C ARG A 32 4.12 -1.18 0.71
N PHE A 33 5.22 -0.88 0.02
CA PHE A 33 5.20 -0.12 -1.22
C PHE A 33 4.39 -0.79 -2.33
N PHE A 34 4.66 -2.07 -2.63
CA PHE A 34 4.00 -2.79 -3.71
C PHE A 34 2.52 -3.01 -3.44
N THR A 35 2.14 -3.29 -2.18
CA THR A 35 0.73 -3.46 -1.83
C THR A 35 -0.03 -2.16 -1.88
N ALA A 36 0.52 -1.06 -1.36
CA ALA A 36 -0.13 0.24 -1.44
C ALA A 36 -0.32 0.68 -2.91
N ARG A 37 0.66 0.36 -3.76
CA ARG A 37 0.57 0.60 -5.21
C ARG A 37 -0.49 -0.29 -5.87
N LEU A 38 -0.62 -1.54 -5.45
CA LEU A 38 -1.71 -2.44 -5.88
C LEU A 38 -3.08 -1.87 -5.47
N THR A 39 -3.22 -1.36 -4.24
CA THR A 39 -4.44 -0.70 -3.77
C THR A 39 -4.79 0.50 -4.66
N GLN A 40 -3.81 1.33 -5.03
CA GLN A 40 -4.00 2.45 -5.96
C GLN A 40 -4.45 1.99 -7.35
N ALA A 41 -3.81 0.98 -7.92
CA ALA A 41 -4.17 0.43 -9.22
C ALA A 41 -5.61 -0.14 -9.23
N ALA A 42 -5.99 -0.87 -8.18
CA ALA A 42 -7.35 -1.36 -8.00
C ALA A 42 -8.37 -0.23 -7.90
N GLY A 43 -8.07 0.84 -7.15
CA GLY A 43 -8.92 2.02 -7.05
C GLY A 43 -9.20 2.66 -8.41
N ILE A 44 -8.19 2.79 -9.27
CA ILE A 44 -8.33 3.33 -10.63
C ILE A 44 -9.23 2.44 -11.49
N LEU A 45 -9.00 1.12 -11.51
CA LEU A 45 -9.81 0.18 -12.31
C LEU A 45 -11.27 0.10 -11.84
N LEU A 46 -11.50 0.26 -10.53
CA LEU A 46 -12.83 0.36 -9.92
C LEU A 46 -13.48 1.74 -10.11
N ARG A 47 -12.78 2.69 -10.72
CA ARG A 47 -13.19 4.09 -10.87
C ARG A 47 -13.62 4.68 -9.53
N LEU A 48 -12.84 4.42 -8.49
CA LEU A 48 -13.04 5.01 -7.17
C LEU A 48 -12.42 6.41 -7.15
N PRO A 49 -13.09 7.39 -6.53
CA PRO A 49 -12.48 8.64 -6.11
C PRO A 49 -11.15 8.43 -5.36
N GLN A 50 -10.19 9.34 -5.56
CA GLN A 50 -8.85 9.23 -4.98
C GLN A 50 -8.85 9.30 -3.46
N ASP A 51 -9.79 10.03 -2.86
CA ASP A 51 -9.96 10.10 -1.41
C ASP A 51 -10.26 8.72 -0.81
N ILE A 52 -11.14 7.93 -1.42
CA ILE A 52 -11.43 6.56 -0.96
C ILE A 52 -10.18 5.68 -1.03
N THR A 53 -9.45 5.73 -2.15
CA THR A 53 -8.23 4.93 -2.32
C THR A 53 -7.09 5.38 -1.41
N ALA A 54 -7.01 6.67 -1.10
CA ALA A 54 -6.07 7.22 -0.13
C ALA A 54 -6.40 6.77 1.29
N GLN A 55 -7.67 6.85 1.69
CA GLN A 55 -8.11 6.36 3.00
C GLN A 55 -7.83 4.86 3.15
N ALA A 56 -8.07 4.06 2.09
CA ALA A 56 -7.77 2.63 2.09
C ALA A 56 -6.28 2.35 2.37
N ASN A 57 -5.35 3.11 1.76
CA ASN A 57 -3.92 2.96 2.04
C ASN A 57 -3.54 3.34 3.48
N VAL A 58 -4.17 4.37 4.05
CA VAL A 58 -3.95 4.73 5.46
C VAL A 58 -4.46 3.62 6.38
N LEU A 59 -5.64 3.07 6.12
CA LEU A 59 -6.19 1.96 6.91
C LEU A 59 -5.35 0.68 6.78
N LEU A 60 -4.80 0.40 5.58
CA LEU A 60 -3.89 -0.71 5.33
C LEU A 60 -2.65 -0.61 6.23
N TYR A 61 -2.02 0.57 6.28
CA TYR A 61 -0.87 0.80 7.15
C TYR A 61 -1.23 0.79 8.63
N ARG A 62 -2.41 1.27 9.03
CA ARG A 62 -2.86 1.16 10.42
C ARG A 62 -3.07 -0.29 10.84
N TYR A 63 -3.62 -1.12 9.95
CA TYR A 63 -3.78 -2.55 10.17
C TYR A 63 -2.42 -3.22 10.40
N TRP A 64 -1.46 -2.98 9.52
CA TRP A 64 -0.10 -3.53 9.65
C TRP A 64 0.73 -2.94 10.77
N LEU A 65 0.28 -1.90 11.46
CA LEU A 65 0.91 -1.46 12.70
C LEU A 65 0.58 -2.41 13.87
N VAL A 66 -0.57 -3.09 13.79
CA VAL A 66 -1.11 -3.95 14.85
C VAL A 66 -0.84 -5.42 14.56
N ASP A 67 -1.13 -5.87 13.34
CA ASP A 67 -0.97 -7.27 12.93
C ASP A 67 0.28 -7.49 12.07
N ASP A 68 0.75 -8.75 12.03
CA ASP A 68 1.95 -9.12 11.27
C ASP A 68 1.72 -9.06 9.74
N LEU A 69 2.73 -8.58 9.01
CA LEU A 69 2.67 -8.45 7.55
C LEU A 69 2.47 -9.82 6.88
N MET A 70 3.03 -10.89 7.45
CA MET A 70 2.95 -12.25 6.90
C MET A 70 1.67 -13.00 7.31
N GLN A 71 0.71 -12.38 8.00
CA GLN A 71 -0.49 -13.08 8.45
C GLN A 71 -1.39 -13.51 7.26
N TYR A 72 -1.62 -12.61 6.31
CA TYR A 72 -2.51 -12.81 5.15
C TYR A 72 -1.84 -12.42 3.85
N GLU A 73 -2.35 -12.92 2.72
CA GLU A 73 -1.85 -12.55 1.41
C GLU A 73 -2.03 -11.04 1.17
N TYR A 74 -0.99 -10.39 0.65
CA TYR A 74 -0.98 -8.92 0.54
C TYR A 74 -2.09 -8.39 -0.36
N SER A 75 -2.38 -9.11 -1.46
CA SER A 75 -3.50 -8.78 -2.35
C SER A 75 -4.85 -8.88 -1.65
N ASP A 76 -5.01 -9.85 -0.76
CA ASP A 76 -6.26 -10.07 -0.04
C ASP A 76 -6.49 -8.97 1.01
N VAL A 77 -5.43 -8.58 1.75
CA VAL A 77 -5.49 -7.44 2.70
C VAL A 77 -5.82 -6.15 1.96
N SER A 78 -5.17 -5.90 0.82
CA SER A 78 -5.45 -4.76 -0.06
C SER A 78 -6.91 -4.75 -0.53
N ALA A 79 -7.43 -5.90 -1.00
CA ALA A 79 -8.80 -6.04 -1.48
C ALA A 79 -9.83 -5.84 -0.37
N ALA A 80 -9.62 -6.45 0.80
CA ALA A 80 -10.49 -6.31 1.96
C ALA A 80 -10.51 -4.86 2.47
N THR A 81 -9.35 -4.21 2.56
CA THR A 81 -9.25 -2.81 3.02
C THR A 81 -9.92 -1.85 2.04
N LEU A 82 -9.71 -2.03 0.73
CA LEU A 82 -10.34 -1.21 -0.30
C LEU A 82 -11.86 -1.41 -0.33
N TYR A 83 -12.33 -2.66 -0.19
CA TYR A 83 -13.75 -2.97 -0.08
C TYR A 83 -14.38 -2.31 1.15
N LEU A 84 -13.76 -2.46 2.33
CA LEU A 84 -14.22 -1.86 3.58
C LEU A 84 -14.38 -0.35 3.43
N THR A 85 -13.35 0.31 2.91
CA THR A 85 -13.33 1.77 2.74
C THR A 85 -14.38 2.23 1.72
N ALA A 86 -14.49 1.55 0.58
CA ALA A 86 -15.49 1.86 -0.43
C ALA A 86 -16.93 1.63 0.09
N LYS A 87 -17.17 0.56 0.84
CA LYS A 87 -18.48 0.18 1.40
C LYS A 87 -19.08 1.28 2.27
N ILE A 88 -18.27 1.94 3.10
CA ILE A 88 -18.73 3.00 4.00
C ILE A 88 -18.71 4.40 3.37
N SER A 89 -18.17 4.51 2.15
CA SER A 89 -18.05 5.78 1.43
C SER A 89 -19.32 6.14 0.63
N ALA A 90 -19.31 7.30 -0.02
CA ALA A 90 -20.34 7.71 -0.97
C ALA A 90 -20.32 6.93 -2.30
N SER A 91 -19.33 6.06 -2.55
CA SER A 91 -19.18 5.27 -3.79
C SER A 91 -18.97 3.78 -3.49
N PRO A 92 -19.97 3.07 -2.91
CA PRO A 92 -19.84 1.66 -2.61
C PRO A 92 -19.64 0.80 -3.87
N ARG A 93 -18.84 -0.25 -3.74
CA ARG A 93 -18.57 -1.22 -4.81
C ARG A 93 -19.03 -2.61 -4.38
N SER A 94 -19.56 -3.38 -5.33
CA SER A 94 -19.95 -4.76 -5.07
C SER A 94 -18.71 -5.63 -4.86
N PHE A 95 -18.84 -6.65 -4.02
CA PHE A 95 -17.76 -7.63 -3.81
C PHE A 95 -17.30 -8.24 -5.14
N ARG A 96 -18.23 -8.58 -6.03
CA ARG A 96 -17.92 -9.12 -7.37
C ARG A 96 -17.03 -8.16 -8.19
N SER A 97 -17.28 -6.86 -8.11
CA SER A 97 -16.44 -5.86 -8.79
C SER A 97 -15.03 -5.85 -8.22
N ILE A 98 -14.89 -5.88 -6.88
CA ILE A 98 -13.58 -5.97 -6.22
C ILE A 98 -12.85 -7.23 -6.65
N THR A 99 -13.48 -8.40 -6.50
CA THR A 99 -12.84 -9.69 -6.81
C THR A 99 -12.43 -9.78 -8.27
N ASN A 100 -13.25 -9.29 -9.21
CA ASN A 100 -12.91 -9.31 -10.63
C ASN A 100 -11.71 -8.41 -10.95
N VAL A 101 -11.64 -7.22 -10.34
CA VAL A 101 -10.50 -6.31 -10.54
C VAL A 101 -9.22 -6.90 -9.96
N TYR A 102 -9.27 -7.51 -8.78
CA TYR A 102 -8.09 -8.18 -8.22
C TYR A 102 -7.71 -9.44 -9.03
N ALA A 103 -8.66 -10.21 -9.53
CA ALA A 103 -8.37 -11.32 -10.44
C ALA A 103 -7.69 -10.84 -11.73
N TYR A 104 -8.12 -9.71 -12.28
CA TYR A 104 -7.44 -9.10 -13.43
C TYR A 104 -6.04 -8.61 -13.07
N LEU A 105 -5.87 -7.87 -11.96
CA LEU A 105 -4.56 -7.33 -11.58
C LEU A 105 -3.54 -8.42 -11.27
N LEU A 106 -3.97 -9.53 -10.67
CA LEU A 106 -3.13 -10.69 -10.35
C LEU A 106 -2.86 -11.59 -11.57
N SER A 107 -3.55 -11.39 -12.70
CA SER A 107 -3.33 -12.20 -13.89
C SER A 107 -2.14 -11.70 -14.71
N GLN A 108 -1.52 -12.63 -15.45
CA GLN A 108 -0.41 -12.35 -16.36
C GLN A 108 -0.81 -11.42 -17.54
N SER A 109 -2.12 -11.27 -17.77
CA SER A 109 -2.69 -10.43 -18.83
C SER A 109 -2.92 -8.97 -18.43
N SER A 110 -2.49 -8.56 -17.23
CA SER A 110 -2.69 -7.18 -16.75
C SER A 110 -1.74 -6.18 -17.43
N SER A 111 -2.28 -5.32 -18.30
CA SER A 111 -1.52 -4.22 -18.96
C SER A 111 -1.14 -3.11 -17.99
N PHE A 112 -1.83 -3.03 -16.85
CA PHE A 112 -1.59 -2.02 -15.82
C PHE A 112 -0.29 -2.30 -15.03
N ILE A 113 0.24 -3.51 -15.18
CA ILE A 113 1.26 -4.12 -14.32
C ILE A 113 2.36 -4.76 -15.16
N SER A 114 2.15 -5.19 -16.40
CA SER A 114 3.24 -5.68 -17.28
C SER A 114 3.64 -4.67 -18.35
N SER A 115 4.94 -4.43 -18.57
CA SER A 115 5.44 -3.59 -19.67
C SER A 115 5.31 -4.28 -21.04
N ASN A 116 5.12 -5.59 -21.04
CA ASN A 116 4.90 -6.36 -22.26
C ASN A 116 3.43 -6.25 -22.65
N THR A 117 3.15 -6.04 -23.95
CA THR A 117 1.79 -6.06 -24.49
C THR A 117 1.11 -7.38 -24.12
N PRO A 118 0.17 -7.39 -23.16
CA PRO A 118 -0.40 -8.64 -22.72
C PRO A 118 -1.35 -9.15 -23.82
N GLN A 119 -1.35 -10.47 -24.01
CA GLN A 119 -2.46 -11.09 -24.72
C GLN A 119 -3.72 -10.87 -23.86
N ASN A 120 -4.60 -10.01 -24.36
CA ASN A 120 -5.87 -9.69 -23.71
C ASN A 120 -6.83 -10.87 -23.93
N ASP A 121 -6.60 -11.94 -23.19
CA ASP A 121 -7.49 -13.10 -23.14
C ASP A 121 -8.41 -12.99 -21.92
N PRO A 122 -9.71 -12.70 -22.11
CA PRO A 122 -10.67 -12.59 -21.02
C PRO A 122 -10.88 -13.86 -20.20
N SER A 123 -10.50 -15.02 -20.74
CA SER A 123 -10.61 -16.29 -20.02
C SER A 123 -9.60 -16.40 -18.86
N SER A 124 -8.46 -15.69 -18.96
CA SER A 124 -7.36 -15.74 -17.99
C SER A 124 -7.69 -15.16 -16.61
N TYR A 125 -8.70 -14.29 -16.52
CA TYR A 125 -9.11 -13.62 -15.28
C TYR A 125 -10.60 -13.84 -14.94
N TYR A 126 -11.26 -14.79 -15.61
CA TYR A 126 -12.63 -15.14 -15.30
C TYR A 126 -12.72 -15.88 -13.97
N LEU A 127 -13.51 -15.35 -13.03
CA LEU A 127 -13.81 -16.00 -11.77
C LEU A 127 -15.07 -16.87 -11.88
N SER A 128 -14.88 -18.18 -11.82
CA SER A 128 -15.98 -19.14 -11.63
C SER A 128 -16.76 -18.84 -10.36
N GLU A 129 -18.01 -19.28 -10.28
CA GLU A 129 -18.88 -18.99 -9.13
C GLU A 129 -18.31 -19.57 -7.83
N SER A 130 -17.74 -20.78 -7.88
CA SER A 130 -17.09 -21.41 -6.71
C SER A 130 -15.85 -20.63 -6.27
N ALA A 131 -15.00 -20.21 -7.21
CA ALA A 131 -13.81 -19.41 -6.90
C ALA A 131 -14.19 -18.05 -6.30
N TYR A 132 -15.24 -17.42 -6.83
CA TYR A 132 -15.78 -16.17 -6.29
C TYR A 132 -16.29 -16.34 -4.85
N ILE A 133 -17.09 -17.37 -4.57
CA ILE A 133 -17.63 -17.62 -3.23
C ILE A 133 -16.49 -17.85 -2.22
N ASN A 134 -15.50 -18.66 -2.58
CA ASN A 134 -14.34 -18.94 -1.72
C ASN A 134 -13.54 -17.66 -1.45
N TYR A 135 -13.27 -16.87 -2.49
CA TYR A 135 -12.51 -15.63 -2.35
C TYR A 135 -13.26 -14.60 -1.51
N ARG A 136 -14.57 -14.44 -1.74
CA ARG A 136 -15.43 -13.55 -0.95
C ARG A 136 -15.42 -13.93 0.53
N THR A 137 -15.57 -15.20 0.86
CA THR A 137 -15.55 -15.67 2.26
C THR A 137 -14.21 -15.34 2.93
N ARG A 138 -13.10 -15.52 2.23
CA ARG A 138 -11.77 -15.16 2.73
C ARG A 138 -11.63 -13.65 2.98
N LEU A 139 -12.08 -12.82 2.03
CA LEU A 139 -12.05 -11.36 2.18
C LEU A 139 -12.95 -10.86 3.32
N LEU A 140 -14.12 -11.48 3.54
CA LEU A 140 -14.99 -11.14 4.67
C LEU A 140 -14.32 -11.45 6.02
N ASN A 141 -13.60 -12.57 6.12
CA ASN A 141 -12.86 -12.91 7.33
C ASN A 141 -11.74 -11.89 7.60
N ILE A 142 -10.98 -11.51 6.57
CA ILE A 142 -9.90 -10.52 6.67
C ILE A 142 -10.47 -9.14 7.01
N GLU A 143 -11.60 -8.74 6.41
CA GLU A 143 -12.30 -7.51 6.76
C GLU A 143 -12.65 -7.45 8.25
N GLY A 144 -13.14 -8.56 8.82
CA GLY A 144 -13.41 -8.66 10.26
C GLY A 144 -12.16 -8.45 11.11
N GLN A 145 -11.02 -9.02 10.71
CA GLN A 145 -9.75 -8.83 11.42
C GLN A 145 -9.24 -7.39 11.32
N ILE A 146 -9.34 -6.77 10.14
CA ILE A 146 -8.98 -5.36 9.95
C ILE A 146 -9.82 -4.48 10.87
N LEU A 147 -11.14 -4.66 10.91
CA LEU A 147 -12.02 -3.88 11.78
C LEU A 147 -11.69 -4.07 13.27
N ASN A 148 -11.38 -5.30 13.69
CA ASN A 148 -10.98 -5.62 15.05
C ASN A 148 -9.66 -4.94 15.42
N ALA A 149 -8.63 -5.05 14.59
CA ALA A 149 -7.32 -4.43 14.79
C ALA A 149 -7.40 -2.90 14.87
N LEU A 150 -8.28 -2.29 14.06
CA LEU A 150 -8.51 -0.84 14.06
C LEU A 150 -9.43 -0.36 15.19
N GLY A 151 -10.00 -1.25 16.00
CA GLY A 151 -11.02 -0.89 16.99
C GLY A 151 -12.21 -0.17 16.37
N PHE A 152 -12.60 -0.55 15.14
CA PHE A 152 -13.62 0.10 14.32
C PHE A 152 -13.36 1.59 13.98
N ASN A 153 -12.14 2.09 14.21
CA ASN A 153 -11.75 3.44 13.80
C ASN A 153 -11.32 3.48 12.32
N THR A 154 -12.31 3.61 11.44
CA THR A 154 -12.10 3.73 9.99
C THR A 154 -11.95 5.17 9.50
N HIS A 155 -12.03 6.17 10.39
CA HIS A 155 -11.95 7.57 10.02
C HIS A 155 -10.52 7.98 9.64
N VAL A 156 -10.37 8.66 8.51
CA VAL A 156 -9.08 9.19 8.03
C VAL A 156 -9.29 10.60 7.49
N ALA A 157 -8.65 11.57 8.14
CA ALA A 157 -8.52 12.93 7.64
C ALA A 157 -7.38 12.99 6.60
N LEU A 158 -7.70 13.41 5.38
CA LEU A 158 -6.72 13.54 4.30
C LEU A 158 -6.17 14.99 4.21
N PRO A 159 -4.88 15.17 3.88
CA PRO A 159 -4.27 16.49 3.74
C PRO A 159 -4.64 17.22 2.45
N HIS A 160 -5.23 16.54 1.46
CA HIS A 160 -5.46 17.10 0.13
C HIS A 160 -6.35 18.35 0.12
N PRO A 161 -7.50 18.40 0.84
CA PRO A 161 -8.29 19.63 0.92
C PRO A 161 -7.55 20.76 1.62
N LEU A 162 -6.85 20.45 2.72
CA LEU A 162 -6.05 21.43 3.47
C LEU A 162 -4.95 22.04 2.60
N ALA A 163 -4.27 21.23 1.78
CA ALA A 163 -3.22 21.71 0.90
C ALA A 163 -3.75 22.74 -0.11
N ILE A 164 -4.97 22.58 -0.63
CA ILE A 164 -5.60 23.57 -1.52
C ILE A 164 -5.93 24.86 -0.74
N THR A 165 -6.49 24.74 0.46
CA THR A 165 -6.76 25.89 1.33
C THR A 165 -5.47 26.65 1.67
N TYR A 166 -4.39 25.95 2.01
CA TYR A 166 -3.10 26.56 2.33
C TYR A 166 -2.49 27.27 1.12
N LEU A 167 -2.55 26.67 -0.08
CA LEU A 167 -2.13 27.33 -1.32
C LEU A 167 -2.94 28.59 -1.62
N GLN A 168 -4.25 28.60 -1.29
CA GLN A 168 -5.08 29.80 -1.41
C GLN A 168 -4.67 30.87 -0.39
N THR A 169 -4.40 30.50 0.86
CA THR A 169 -3.96 31.45 1.90
C THR A 169 -2.58 32.04 1.62
N LEU A 170 -1.70 31.30 0.95
CA LEU A 170 -0.38 31.76 0.51
C LEU A 170 -0.44 32.57 -0.80
N ASP A 171 -1.64 32.86 -1.30
CA ASP A 171 -1.89 33.58 -2.56
C ASP A 171 -1.20 32.94 -3.78
N ALA A 172 -0.96 31.61 -3.74
CA ALA A 172 -0.22 30.91 -4.80
C ALA A 172 -0.95 30.93 -6.16
N PHE A 173 -2.25 31.19 -6.17
CA PHE A 173 -3.09 31.30 -7.37
C PHE A 173 -3.23 32.73 -7.90
N SER A 174 -2.61 33.71 -7.26
CA SER A 174 -2.63 35.11 -7.65
C SER A 174 -2.02 35.36 -9.02
N SER A 175 -2.46 36.44 -9.67
CA SER A 175 -1.88 36.93 -10.93
C SER A 175 -0.48 37.50 -10.77
N VAL A 176 -0.04 37.75 -9.53
CA VAL A 176 1.32 38.19 -9.18
C VAL A 176 2.35 37.12 -9.55
N HIS A 177 1.98 35.85 -9.42
CA HIS A 177 2.83 34.74 -9.85
C HIS A 177 2.72 34.52 -11.36
N LYS A 178 3.78 33.97 -11.97
CA LYS A 178 3.81 33.63 -13.40
C LYS A 178 2.53 32.90 -13.79
N LYS A 179 1.80 33.38 -14.80
CA LYS A 179 0.51 32.83 -15.23
C LYS A 179 0.58 31.30 -15.36
N GLY A 180 -0.20 30.58 -14.56
CA GLY A 180 -0.26 29.11 -14.55
C GLY A 180 0.64 28.40 -13.52
N SER A 181 1.56 29.11 -12.86
CA SER A 181 2.46 28.53 -11.85
C SER A 181 1.72 28.00 -10.62
N GLY A 182 0.71 28.70 -10.12
CA GLY A 182 -0.11 28.22 -9.00
C GLY A 182 -0.79 26.87 -9.28
N LYS A 183 -1.30 26.68 -10.51
CA LYS A 183 -1.90 25.39 -10.92
C LYS A 183 -0.84 24.29 -11.01
N ALA A 184 0.37 24.61 -11.46
CA ALA A 184 1.49 23.66 -11.50
C ALA A 184 1.89 23.23 -10.08
N VAL A 185 2.09 24.18 -9.16
CA VAL A 185 2.37 23.92 -7.75
C VAL A 185 1.27 23.08 -7.11
N ALA A 186 -0.01 23.41 -7.33
CA ALA A 186 -1.12 22.63 -6.79
C ALA A 186 -1.12 21.19 -7.31
N LYS A 187 -0.93 20.99 -8.62
CA LYS A 187 -0.84 19.67 -9.22
C LYS A 187 0.32 18.87 -8.60
N LYS A 188 1.48 19.50 -8.48
CA LYS A 188 2.69 18.88 -7.92
C LYS A 188 2.55 18.57 -6.42
N THR A 189 1.89 19.44 -5.66
CA THR A 189 1.54 19.24 -4.25
C THR A 189 0.69 17.97 -4.10
N ILE A 190 -0.38 17.85 -4.89
CA ILE A 190 -1.25 16.66 -4.87
C ILE A 190 -0.49 15.40 -5.29
N GLN A 191 0.46 15.51 -6.24
CA GLN A 191 1.34 14.40 -6.59
C GLN A 191 2.16 13.94 -5.38
N TYR A 192 2.83 14.84 -4.65
CA TYR A 192 3.58 14.46 -3.44
C TYR A 192 2.71 13.82 -2.37
N LEU A 193 1.50 14.34 -2.13
CA LEU A 193 0.57 13.73 -1.17
C LEU A 193 0.18 12.31 -1.59
N ASN A 194 -0.12 12.09 -2.87
CA ASN A 194 -0.45 10.76 -3.38
C ASN A 194 0.76 9.82 -3.33
N THR A 195 1.95 10.32 -3.63
CA THR A 195 3.20 9.58 -3.55
C THR A 195 3.53 9.18 -2.10
N ALA A 196 3.28 10.07 -1.13
CA ALA A 196 3.51 9.81 0.28
C ALA A 196 2.64 8.66 0.85
N LEU A 197 1.47 8.38 0.26
CA LEU A 197 0.65 7.21 0.62
C LEU A 197 1.35 5.88 0.31
N LEU A 198 2.29 5.86 -0.64
CA LEU A 198 3.05 4.67 -1.01
C LEU A 198 4.32 4.50 -0.16
N SER A 199 4.66 5.49 0.67
CA SER A 199 5.90 5.46 1.44
C SER A 199 5.84 4.44 2.58
N PRO A 200 6.84 3.53 2.68
CA PRO A 200 6.89 2.56 3.78
C PRO A 200 7.20 3.22 5.13
N GLN A 201 7.61 4.49 5.14
CA GLN A 201 7.82 5.27 6.37
C GLN A 201 6.51 5.74 7.03
N MET A 202 5.36 5.36 6.46
CA MET A 202 4.03 5.56 7.06
C MET A 202 3.79 7.01 7.48
N LEU A 203 4.16 7.98 6.63
CA LEU A 203 4.09 9.42 6.94
C LEU A 203 2.68 9.86 7.40
N TYR A 204 1.64 9.24 6.83
CA TYR A 204 0.24 9.47 7.17
C TYR A 204 -0.18 8.96 8.57
N LEU A 205 0.64 8.14 9.21
CA LEU A 205 0.42 7.66 10.57
C LEU A 205 1.32 8.38 11.59
N THR A 206 2.42 8.98 11.15
CA THR A 206 3.36 9.65 12.07
C THR A 206 3.11 11.15 12.20
N HIS A 207 2.51 11.78 11.18
CA HIS A 207 2.32 13.23 11.14
C HIS A 207 0.86 13.59 10.87
N GLN A 208 0.46 14.77 11.36
CA GLN A 208 -0.90 15.28 11.12
C GLN A 208 -1.09 15.77 9.68
N PRO A 209 -2.33 15.82 9.17
CA PRO A 209 -2.62 16.29 7.82
C PRO A 209 -2.11 17.71 7.51
N CYS A 210 -2.04 18.60 8.50
CA CYS A 210 -1.47 19.95 8.33
C CYS A 210 0.01 19.88 7.90
N ALA A 211 0.84 19.16 8.65
CA ALA A 211 2.27 19.00 8.36
C ALA A 211 2.52 18.34 7.00
N LEU A 212 1.74 17.30 6.65
CA LEU A 212 1.82 16.64 5.33
C LEU A 212 1.50 17.61 4.18
N ALA A 213 0.46 18.43 4.33
CA ALA A 213 0.10 19.43 3.34
C ALA A 213 1.20 20.48 3.15
N VAL A 214 1.75 21.01 4.25
CA VAL A 214 2.82 22.02 4.22
C VAL A 214 4.09 21.46 3.59
N ALA A 215 4.52 20.26 3.95
CA ALA A 215 5.70 19.62 3.37
C ALA A 215 5.55 19.39 1.85
N ALA A 216 4.38 18.96 1.41
CA ALA A 216 4.09 18.77 -0.02
C ALA A 216 4.08 20.11 -0.79
N ILE A 217 3.53 21.18 -0.20
CA ILE A 217 3.55 22.52 -0.78
C ILE A 217 4.99 23.05 -0.88
N TYR A 218 5.79 22.89 0.19
CA TYR A 218 7.18 23.33 0.23
C TYR A 218 8.00 22.67 -0.88
N LEU A 219 7.88 21.35 -1.05
CA LEU A 219 8.54 20.61 -2.13
C LEU A 219 8.07 21.06 -3.51
N ALA A 220 6.75 21.16 -3.71
CA ALA A 220 6.17 21.57 -4.98
C ALA A 220 6.58 22.98 -5.40
N ALA A 221 6.58 23.94 -4.47
CA ALA A 221 6.98 25.31 -4.72
C ALA A 221 8.45 25.43 -5.11
N LYS A 222 9.31 24.67 -4.43
CA LYS A 222 10.75 24.62 -4.72
C LYS A 222 11.05 24.07 -6.10
N GLU A 223 10.36 23.01 -6.52
CA GLU A 223 10.56 22.40 -7.85
C GLU A 223 9.97 23.26 -8.98
N GLU A 224 8.82 23.89 -8.77
CA GLU A 224 8.18 24.76 -9.78
C GLU A 224 8.76 26.19 -9.79
N GLY A 225 9.70 26.50 -8.89
CA GLY A 225 10.35 27.81 -8.79
C GLY A 225 9.42 28.95 -8.35
N VAL A 226 8.37 28.63 -7.60
CA VAL A 226 7.43 29.63 -7.05
C VAL A 226 7.98 30.16 -5.74
N LYS A 227 8.19 31.48 -5.68
CA LYS A 227 8.64 32.16 -4.47
C LYS A 227 7.52 32.14 -3.42
N MET A 228 7.74 31.38 -2.36
CA MET A 228 6.95 31.45 -1.14
C MET A 228 7.43 32.62 -0.25
N PRO A 229 6.65 33.03 0.76
CA PRO A 229 7.08 34.09 1.68
C PRO A 229 8.47 33.81 2.28
N GLU A 230 9.27 34.86 2.48
CA GLU A 230 10.67 34.74 2.94
C GLU A 230 10.80 34.28 4.40
N ASN A 231 9.78 34.56 5.21
CA ASN A 231 9.71 34.10 6.60
C ASN A 231 9.35 32.61 6.68
N GLU A 232 9.46 32.03 7.87
CA GLU A 232 9.12 30.63 8.19
C GLU A 232 7.60 30.40 8.12
N TRP A 233 7.03 30.54 6.91
CA TRP A 233 5.59 30.54 6.65
C TRP A 233 4.89 29.24 7.06
N TRP A 234 5.64 28.15 7.19
CA TRP A 234 5.15 26.86 7.68
C TRP A 234 4.71 26.91 9.15
N GLU A 235 5.28 27.82 9.96
CA GLU A 235 4.89 27.98 11.37
C GLU A 235 3.46 28.48 11.53
N VAL A 236 2.95 29.24 10.55
CA VAL A 236 1.55 29.72 10.52
C VAL A 236 0.55 28.56 10.43
N PHE A 237 1.01 27.39 9.99
CA PHE A 237 0.22 26.18 9.87
C PHE A 237 0.56 25.14 10.96
N ASP A 238 1.15 25.58 12.07
CA ASP A 238 1.54 24.76 13.22
C ASP A 238 2.54 23.65 12.86
N VAL A 239 3.49 23.93 11.97
CA VAL A 239 4.53 22.98 11.56
C VAL A 239 5.90 23.47 12.00
N GLU A 240 6.65 22.62 12.69
CA GLU A 240 8.02 22.93 13.12
C GLU A 240 9.04 22.68 12.00
N ARG A 241 10.21 23.31 12.09
CA ARG A 241 11.26 23.18 11.06
C ARG A 241 11.80 21.76 10.96
N GLU A 242 11.95 21.09 12.10
CA GLU A 242 12.41 19.72 12.22
C GLU A 242 11.41 18.76 11.57
N GLU A 243 10.12 18.96 11.86
CA GLU A 243 9.00 18.19 11.30
C GLU A 243 8.93 18.35 9.78
N LEU A 244 9.02 19.59 9.29
CA LEU A 244 9.07 19.90 7.86
C LEU A 244 10.27 19.22 7.19
N GLY A 245 11.45 19.31 7.80
CA GLY A 245 12.68 18.70 7.29
C GLY A 245 12.56 17.19 7.15
N PHE A 246 12.02 16.52 8.17
CA PHE A 246 11.77 15.08 8.16
C PHE A 246 10.81 14.70 7.03
N LEU A 247 9.66 15.36 6.93
CA LEU A 247 8.64 15.06 5.91
C LEU A 247 9.16 15.28 4.50
N VAL A 248 9.93 16.34 4.27
CA VAL A 248 10.54 16.66 2.97
C VAL A 248 11.50 15.56 2.53
N VAL A 249 12.34 15.05 3.43
CA VAL A 249 13.24 13.92 3.15
C VAL A 249 12.43 12.65 2.92
N GLY A 250 11.44 12.38 3.78
CA GLY A 250 10.60 11.19 3.70
C GLY A 250 9.84 11.10 2.37
N MET A 251 9.24 12.18 1.91
CA MET A 251 8.53 12.25 0.62
C MET A 251 9.46 12.04 -0.59
N ARG A 252 10.73 12.49 -0.52
CA ARG A 252 11.71 12.26 -1.59
C ARG A 252 12.32 10.87 -1.57
N SER A 253 12.34 10.21 -0.41
CA SER A 253 12.99 8.91 -0.25
C SER A 253 12.31 7.76 -1.01
N LEU A 254 11.04 7.93 -1.42
CA LEU A 254 10.27 6.89 -2.09
C LEU A 254 10.91 6.39 -3.39
N GLU A 255 11.55 7.26 -4.16
CA GLU A 255 12.22 6.85 -5.40
C GLU A 255 13.33 5.83 -5.13
N GLY A 256 14.04 6.00 -4.01
CA GLY A 256 15.04 5.05 -3.54
C GLY A 256 14.43 3.70 -3.14
N VAL A 257 13.29 3.72 -2.43
CA VAL A 257 12.56 2.51 -2.04
C VAL A 257 12.07 1.75 -3.27
N ALA A 258 11.45 2.45 -4.22
CA ALA A 258 10.92 1.84 -5.45
C ALA A 258 12.03 1.18 -6.28
N ARG A 259 13.20 1.83 -6.37
CA ARG A 259 14.37 1.28 -7.06
C ARG A 259 14.90 0.03 -6.37
N LYS A 260 15.10 0.06 -5.05
CA LYS A 260 15.54 -1.11 -4.27
C LYS A 260 14.55 -2.27 -4.38
N GLY A 261 13.24 -1.99 -4.33
CA GLY A 261 12.20 -3.00 -4.52
C GLY A 261 12.30 -3.67 -5.90
N LYS A 262 12.60 -2.90 -6.95
CA LYS A 262 12.84 -3.42 -8.31
C LYS A 262 14.13 -4.25 -8.41
N GLU A 263 15.17 -3.90 -7.65
CA GLU A 263 16.41 -4.67 -7.57
C GLU A 263 16.19 -6.05 -6.90
N ILE A 264 15.33 -6.12 -5.88
CA ILE A 264 15.04 -7.36 -5.13
C ILE A 264 14.07 -8.26 -5.91
N PHE A 265 12.92 -7.74 -6.32
CA PHE A 265 11.83 -8.53 -6.90
C PHE A 265 11.79 -8.49 -8.44
N GLY A 266 12.77 -7.84 -9.07
CA GLY A 266 12.84 -7.67 -10.51
C GLY A 266 11.73 -6.80 -11.07
N GLU A 267 11.25 -7.11 -12.27
CA GLU A 267 10.14 -6.37 -12.91
C GLU A 267 8.75 -6.83 -12.43
N LYS A 268 8.68 -7.62 -11.35
CA LYS A 268 7.40 -7.97 -10.74
C LYS A 268 6.73 -6.72 -10.22
N ASN A 269 5.46 -6.57 -10.54
CA ASN A 269 4.67 -5.40 -10.15
C ASN A 269 3.67 -5.67 -9.03
N ILE A 270 3.47 -6.95 -8.69
CA ILE A 270 2.83 -7.44 -7.48
C ILE A 270 3.82 -8.39 -6.82
N ILE A 271 3.91 -8.32 -5.50
CA ILE A 271 4.65 -9.27 -4.68
C ILE A 271 3.64 -10.17 -4.00
N THR A 272 3.89 -11.48 -3.97
CA THR A 272 3.14 -12.44 -3.16
C THR A 272 3.88 -12.81 -1.89
N ARG A 273 3.20 -13.45 -0.94
CA ARG A 273 3.89 -14.01 0.23
C ARG A 273 4.96 -15.03 -0.15
N ASP A 274 4.68 -15.85 -1.17
CA ASP A 274 5.60 -16.88 -1.64
C ASP A 274 6.91 -16.26 -2.17
N ASP A 275 6.81 -15.12 -2.89
CA ASP A 275 7.98 -14.36 -3.36
C ASP A 275 8.86 -13.88 -2.20
N VAL A 276 8.23 -13.43 -1.11
CA VAL A 276 8.96 -12.97 0.10
C VAL A 276 9.61 -14.14 0.81
N THR A 277 8.93 -15.28 0.91
CA THR A 277 9.54 -16.49 1.51
C THR A 277 10.70 -17.02 0.68
N GLU A 278 10.60 -17.03 -0.66
CA GLU A 278 11.70 -17.43 -1.54
C GLU A 278 12.92 -16.51 -1.36
N GLU A 279 12.68 -15.22 -1.18
CA GLU A 279 13.74 -14.23 -0.94
C GLU A 279 14.38 -14.38 0.46
N LEU A 280 13.60 -14.77 1.48
CA LEU A 280 14.15 -15.12 2.80
C LEU A 280 15.02 -16.38 2.73
N ASP A 281 14.60 -17.36 1.94
CA ASP A 281 15.32 -18.61 1.74
C ASP A 281 16.66 -18.36 1.02
N LYS A 282 16.65 -17.54 -0.03
CA LYS A 282 17.87 -17.09 -0.73
C LYS A 282 18.87 -16.39 0.20
N ARG A 283 18.37 -15.65 1.19
CA ARG A 283 19.19 -14.96 2.20
C ARG A 283 19.63 -15.86 3.36
N GLY A 284 19.22 -17.14 3.37
CA GLY A 284 19.55 -18.10 4.44
C GLY A 284 18.85 -17.82 5.77
N LEU A 285 17.79 -17.01 5.77
CA LEU A 285 17.03 -16.64 6.97
C LEU A 285 15.81 -17.55 7.23
N ALA A 286 15.58 -18.54 6.36
CA ALA A 286 14.49 -19.52 6.42
C ALA A 286 14.44 -20.32 7.73
N ALA A 287 15.60 -20.73 8.26
CA ALA A 287 15.70 -21.72 9.32
C ALA A 287 15.22 -21.23 10.71
N LEU A 288 14.89 -19.95 10.86
CA LEU A 288 14.25 -19.39 12.05
C LEU A 288 12.71 -19.49 12.00
N HIS A 289 12.14 -19.91 10.86
CA HIS A 289 10.71 -20.13 10.67
C HIS A 289 10.34 -21.59 10.99
N GLY A 290 10.13 -21.88 12.27
CA GLY A 290 9.41 -23.08 12.67
C GLY A 290 8.01 -23.08 12.07
N THR A 291 7.74 -24.06 11.21
CA THR A 291 6.43 -24.38 10.63
C THR A 291 5.44 -24.75 11.73
N SER A 292 4.59 -23.82 12.16
CA SER A 292 3.32 -24.15 12.79
C SER A 292 2.19 -23.94 11.79
N ASN A 293 2.02 -24.90 10.89
CA ASN A 293 0.71 -25.30 10.37
C ASN A 293 0.86 -26.61 9.59
N GLY A 294 0.43 -27.70 10.24
CA GLY A 294 0.30 -29.00 9.62
C GLY A 294 -0.86 -29.01 8.63
N HIS A 295 -0.59 -28.65 7.37
CA HIS A 295 -1.37 -29.08 6.21
C HIS A 295 -0.56 -28.78 4.96
N GLY A 296 0.15 -29.78 4.44
CA GLY A 296 0.87 -29.63 3.17
C GLY A 296 2.11 -30.49 3.02
N LYS A 297 2.04 -31.78 3.32
CA LYS A 297 2.90 -32.80 2.68
C LYS A 297 2.32 -34.19 2.97
N LYS A 298 1.38 -34.61 2.13
CA LYS A 298 0.85 -35.98 2.05
C LYS A 298 0.93 -36.47 0.61
N ILE A 299 2.01 -36.09 -0.08
CA ILE A 299 2.22 -36.44 -1.50
C ILE A 299 3.48 -37.29 -1.71
N ASP A 300 4.37 -37.45 -0.73
CA ASP A 300 5.61 -38.23 -0.96
C ASP A 300 5.52 -39.72 -0.54
N GLU A 301 4.56 -40.14 0.29
CA GLU A 301 4.54 -41.54 0.79
C GLU A 301 3.93 -42.55 -0.20
N GLU A 302 2.93 -42.16 -1.01
CA GLU A 302 2.29 -43.06 -2.00
C GLU A 302 3.17 -43.24 -3.24
N ASP A 303 3.82 -42.18 -3.73
CA ASP A 303 4.71 -42.22 -4.89
C ASP A 303 6.02 -42.98 -4.58
N GLU A 304 6.52 -42.87 -3.35
CA GLU A 304 7.69 -43.62 -2.89
C GLU A 304 7.36 -45.12 -2.70
N MET A 305 6.16 -45.44 -2.22
CA MET A 305 5.69 -46.83 -2.15
C MET A 305 5.48 -47.45 -3.54
N MET A 306 5.03 -46.66 -4.53
CA MET A 306 4.83 -47.12 -5.91
C MET A 306 6.17 -47.44 -6.59
N ARG A 307 7.21 -46.62 -6.38
CA ARG A 307 8.58 -46.91 -6.87
C ARG A 307 9.18 -48.16 -6.24
N LEU A 308 9.00 -48.34 -4.93
CA LEU A 308 9.52 -49.52 -4.21
C LEU A 308 8.84 -50.82 -4.66
N MET A 309 7.57 -50.78 -5.12
CA MET A 309 6.91 -51.95 -5.69
C MET A 309 7.39 -52.27 -7.11
N ASP A 310 7.65 -51.26 -7.93
CA ASP A 310 8.17 -51.44 -9.30
C ASP A 310 9.60 -52.01 -9.31
N GLU A 311 10.48 -51.59 -8.40
CA GLU A 311 11.82 -52.17 -8.26
C GLU A 311 11.76 -53.65 -7.83
N ARG A 312 10.82 -54.01 -6.93
CA ARG A 312 10.67 -55.39 -6.46
C ARG A 312 10.09 -56.35 -7.50
N MET A 313 9.36 -55.82 -8.48
CA MET A 313 8.79 -56.58 -9.60
C MET A 313 9.81 -56.86 -10.71
N MET A 314 10.91 -56.08 -10.78
CA MET A 314 11.98 -56.30 -11.75
C MET A 314 13.02 -57.33 -11.28
N ASP A 315 13.07 -57.64 -9.99
CA ASP A 315 13.97 -58.62 -9.37
C ASP A 315 13.34 -60.02 -9.17
N ALA A 316 12.16 -60.28 -9.75
CA ALA A 316 11.40 -61.55 -9.63
C ALA A 316 11.37 -62.37 -10.92
#